data_AF-C7BSB7-F1
#
_entry.id   AF-C7BSB7-F1
#
_cell.length_a   1.000
_cell.length_b   1.000
_cell.length_c   1.000
_cell.angle_alpha   90.00
_cell.angle_beta   90.00
_cell.angle_gamma   90.00
#
_symmetry.space_group_name_H-M   'P 1'
#
loop_
_entity.id
_entity.type
_entity.pdbx_description
1 polymer ?
#
loop_
_entity_poly.entity_id
_entity_poly.type
_entity_poly.pdbx_seq_one_letter_code
_entity_poly.pdbx_strand_id
1 'polypeptide(L)'
;MKIAIMQPYFFPYLGYYQLVSSVDNFIFFDNVNFIKKGFINRNNILNNNKASLFTVPVEKISQNRKINEHFYTGNFQPFLNQINSSYSSSPFFKEIFPIIEFVVSSSDKNVSIINKSSIESVFKYLEIEKKFSKASDFNIPKDKKGVKRIIDICHLLQANTYINAIGGKALYDKELFSKKNIKIKFLNPDLPFYSQNNNIFIPGLSIIDILMNCDKNTIRKMLSGGTLE
;
A
#
# COMPACT_ATOMS: atom_id res chain seq x y z
N MET A 1 -15.53 -12.58 -8.46
CA MET A 1 -14.20 -12.00 -8.27
C MET A 1 -14.27 -10.88 -7.22
N LYS A 2 -13.32 -10.87 -6.28
CA LYS A 2 -13.13 -9.85 -5.24
C LYS A 2 -12.11 -8.83 -5.72
N ILE A 3 -12.38 -7.55 -5.53
CA ILE A 3 -11.42 -6.48 -5.83
C ILE A 3 -11.30 -5.48 -4.69
N ALA A 4 -10.13 -4.86 -4.59
CA ALA A 4 -9.88 -3.69 -3.75
C ALA A 4 -9.26 -2.59 -4.61
N ILE A 5 -9.59 -1.34 -4.30
CA ILE A 5 -9.12 -0.17 -5.03
C ILE A 5 -8.58 0.82 -3.99
N MET A 6 -7.29 1.13 -4.04
CA MET A 6 -6.66 2.05 -3.09
C MET A 6 -5.47 2.77 -3.71
N GLN A 7 -5.19 3.98 -3.23
CA GLN A 7 -4.08 4.79 -3.73
C GLN A 7 -2.75 4.06 -3.48
N PRO A 8 -1.79 4.11 -4.42
CA PRO A 8 -0.49 3.50 -4.22
C PRO A 8 0.30 4.28 -3.16
N TYR A 9 0.63 3.61 -2.04
CA TYR A 9 1.46 4.15 -0.96
C TYR A 9 2.88 3.61 -1.04
N PHE A 10 3.86 4.40 -0.57
CA PHE A 10 5.26 3.99 -0.57
C PHE A 10 5.55 3.15 0.66
N PHE A 11 5.81 1.84 0.47
CA PHE A 11 5.96 0.84 1.54
C PHE A 11 4.92 1.00 2.66
N PRO A 12 3.63 0.73 2.40
CA PRO A 12 2.57 0.92 3.38
C PRO A 12 2.70 -0.01 4.58
N TYR A 13 1.88 0.20 5.60
CA TYR A 13 1.77 -0.68 6.76
C TYR A 13 1.07 -2.02 6.44
N LEU A 14 1.14 -2.99 7.36
CA LEU A 14 0.61 -4.36 7.20
C LEU A 14 -0.86 -4.42 6.74
N GLY A 15 -1.74 -3.54 7.25
CA GLY A 15 -3.16 -3.56 6.88
C GLY A 15 -3.42 -3.31 5.40
N TYR A 16 -2.54 -2.58 4.71
CA TYR A 16 -2.60 -2.44 3.26
C TYR A 16 -2.30 -3.77 2.55
N TYR A 17 -1.29 -4.50 3.02
CA TYR A 17 -0.93 -5.81 2.47
C TYR A 17 -1.97 -6.88 2.76
N GLN A 18 -2.64 -6.82 3.92
CA GLN A 18 -3.83 -7.64 4.20
C GLN A 18 -4.98 -7.32 3.24
N LEU A 19 -5.21 -6.03 2.90
CA LEU A 19 -6.21 -5.65 1.90
C LEU A 19 -5.90 -6.25 0.52
N VAL A 20 -4.65 -6.12 0.08
CA VAL A 20 -4.18 -6.70 -1.19
C VAL A 20 -4.32 -8.23 -1.17
N SER A 21 -4.01 -8.88 -0.05
CA SER A 21 -4.13 -10.34 0.10
C SER A 21 -5.58 -10.82 0.12
N SER A 22 -6.53 -10.00 0.61
CA SER A 22 -7.95 -10.38 0.76
C SER A 22 -8.77 -10.44 -0.55
N VAL A 23 -8.23 -9.95 -1.66
CA VAL A 23 -8.94 -9.82 -2.95
C VAL A 23 -8.36 -10.72 -4.03
N ASP A 24 -8.94 -10.78 -5.23
CA ASP A 24 -8.34 -11.51 -6.36
C ASP A 24 -7.49 -10.57 -7.22
N ASN A 25 -7.97 -9.34 -7.45
CA ASN A 25 -7.27 -8.28 -8.17
C ASN A 25 -7.21 -7.00 -7.31
N PHE A 26 -6.01 -6.45 -7.13
CA PHE A 26 -5.81 -5.17 -6.46
C PHE A 26 -5.56 -4.06 -7.48
N ILE A 27 -6.35 -3.00 -7.40
CA ILE A 27 -6.30 -1.88 -8.33
C ILE A 27 -5.63 -0.69 -7.64
N PHE A 28 -4.47 -0.28 -8.18
CA PHE A 28 -3.85 0.98 -7.80
C PHE A 28 -4.69 2.14 -8.31
N PHE A 29 -5.25 2.93 -7.39
CA PHE A 29 -6.07 4.08 -7.71
C PHE A 29 -5.20 5.31 -7.99
N ASP A 30 -4.37 5.22 -9.03
CA ASP A 30 -3.27 6.14 -9.32
C ASP A 30 -3.69 7.44 -10.01
N ASN A 31 -4.87 7.44 -10.62
CA ASN A 31 -5.44 8.59 -11.31
C ASN A 31 -6.49 9.35 -10.47
N VAL A 32 -6.30 9.38 -9.15
CA VAL A 32 -6.98 10.31 -8.22
C VAL A 32 -6.00 11.35 -7.70
N ASN A 33 -6.53 12.42 -7.13
CA ASN A 33 -5.73 13.53 -6.62
C ASN A 33 -4.75 13.11 -5.53
N PHE A 34 -3.57 13.73 -5.54
CA PHE A 34 -2.56 13.51 -4.51
C PHE A 34 -3.04 14.03 -3.15
N ILE A 35 -2.96 13.18 -2.12
CA ILE A 35 -3.32 13.55 -0.75
C ILE A 35 -2.07 14.03 -0.02
N LYS A 36 -1.93 15.35 0.13
CA LYS A 36 -0.89 15.94 1.00
C LYS A 36 -1.05 15.41 2.42
N LYS A 37 0.08 15.18 3.08
CA LYS A 37 0.13 14.61 4.43
C LYS A 37 -0.45 13.18 4.55
N GLY A 38 -0.79 12.51 3.45
CA GLY A 38 -1.11 11.08 3.44
C GLY A 38 0.13 10.18 3.50
N PHE A 39 -0.04 8.91 3.13
CA PHE A 39 1.02 7.89 3.10
C PHE A 39 1.58 7.63 1.69
N ILE A 40 1.27 8.51 0.72
CA ILE A 40 1.72 8.35 -0.66
C ILE A 40 3.25 8.37 -0.75
N ASN A 41 3.93 9.27 -0.04
CA ASN A 41 5.39 9.44 -0.14
C ASN A 41 6.10 9.39 1.22
N ARG A 42 5.44 8.86 2.25
CA ARG A 42 5.94 8.88 3.62
C ARG A 42 5.28 7.80 4.46
N ASN A 43 6.02 7.25 5.42
CA ASN A 43 5.50 6.29 6.38
C ASN A 43 6.40 6.27 7.63
N ASN A 44 5.94 5.61 8.69
CA ASN A 44 6.72 5.45 9.91
C ASN A 44 7.54 4.17 9.85
N ILE A 45 8.77 4.23 10.34
CA ILE A 45 9.63 3.09 10.64
C ILE A 45 10.00 3.13 12.13
N LEU A 46 10.56 2.05 12.63
CA LEU A 46 11.19 2.06 13.93
C LEU A 46 12.56 2.74 13.80
N ASN A 47 12.83 3.71 14.68
CA ASN A 47 14.15 4.31 14.83
C ASN A 47 14.35 4.73 16.28
N ASN A 48 15.46 4.34 16.91
CA ASN A 48 15.76 4.63 18.31
C ASN A 48 14.55 4.35 19.24
N ASN A 49 13.96 3.16 19.11
CA ASN A 49 12.82 2.70 19.93
C ASN A 49 11.52 3.52 19.79
N LYS A 50 11.39 4.34 18.74
CA LYS A 50 10.21 5.18 18.48
C LYS A 50 9.78 5.10 17.02
N ALA A 51 8.51 5.40 16.77
CA ALA A 51 8.02 5.64 15.42
C ALA A 51 8.68 6.91 14.85
N SER A 52 9.32 6.77 13.70
CA SER A 52 9.99 7.87 12.99
C SER A 52 9.46 7.95 11.57
N LEU A 53 8.90 9.11 11.21
CA LEU A 53 8.37 9.36 9.88
C LEU A 53 9.51 9.62 8.89
N PHE A 54 9.69 8.75 7.90
CA PHE A 54 10.47 9.08 6.72
C PHE A 54 9.56 9.80 5.71
N THR A 55 10.11 10.72 4.91
CA THR A 55 9.39 11.35 3.79
C THR A 55 10.30 11.41 2.58
N VAL A 56 9.88 10.77 1.49
CA VAL A 56 10.60 10.84 0.22
C VAL A 56 10.15 12.08 -0.55
N PRO A 57 11.07 12.95 -0.98
CA PRO A 57 10.75 14.23 -1.62
C PRO A 57 10.12 14.05 -3.01
N VAL A 58 8.96 14.69 -3.21
CA VAL A 58 8.19 14.72 -4.47
C VAL A 58 8.21 16.14 -5.03
N GLU A 59 8.39 16.27 -6.34
CA GLU A 59 8.43 17.55 -7.05
C GLU A 59 7.06 18.23 -7.11
N LYS A 60 7.02 19.52 -6.76
CA LYS A 60 5.87 20.42 -6.96
C LYS A 60 4.52 19.82 -6.52
N ILE A 61 4.46 19.23 -5.31
CA ILE A 61 3.27 18.51 -4.81
C ILE A 61 2.00 19.38 -4.93
N SER A 62 0.98 18.88 -5.61
CA SER A 62 -0.30 19.55 -5.82
C SER A 62 -1.49 18.61 -5.58
N GLN A 63 -2.45 19.05 -4.77
CA GLN A 63 -3.71 18.33 -4.54
C GLN A 63 -4.68 18.43 -5.73
N ASN A 64 -4.36 19.25 -6.73
CA ASN A 64 -5.14 19.40 -7.96
C ASN A 64 -4.62 18.50 -9.09
N ARG A 65 -3.48 17.83 -8.88
CA ARG A 65 -2.89 16.87 -9.82
C ARG A 65 -3.07 15.45 -9.30
N LYS A 66 -3.14 14.50 -10.23
CA LYS A 66 -3.27 13.07 -9.91
C LYS A 66 -1.96 12.49 -9.40
N ILE A 67 -2.02 11.37 -8.69
CA ILE A 67 -0.83 10.70 -8.15
C ILE A 67 0.12 10.30 -9.29
N ASN A 68 -0.40 9.76 -10.39
CA ASN A 68 0.38 9.40 -11.57
C ASN A 68 0.92 10.60 -12.39
N GLU A 69 0.69 11.84 -11.96
CA GLU A 69 1.26 13.06 -12.54
C GLU A 69 2.39 13.65 -11.67
N HIS A 70 2.77 12.97 -10.58
CA HIS A 70 3.84 13.39 -9.69
C HIS A 70 5.09 12.53 -9.86
N PHE A 71 6.25 13.14 -9.60
CA PHE A 71 7.55 12.51 -9.70
C PHE A 71 8.34 12.75 -8.42
N TYR A 72 9.04 11.72 -7.96
CA TYR A 72 10.05 11.87 -6.92
C TYR A 72 11.23 12.68 -7.48
N THR A 73 11.90 13.46 -6.62
CA THR A 73 13.08 14.27 -7.02
C THR A 73 14.29 13.43 -7.45
N GLY A 74 14.23 12.10 -7.29
CA GLY A 74 15.35 11.20 -7.52
C GLY A 74 16.33 11.08 -6.35
N ASN A 75 16.28 12.00 -5.37
CA ASN A 75 17.12 11.91 -4.18
C ASN A 75 16.50 10.99 -3.11
N PHE A 76 16.84 9.71 -3.16
CA PHE A 76 16.43 8.71 -2.17
C PHE A 76 17.49 8.46 -1.09
N GLN A 77 18.67 9.07 -1.19
CA GLN A 77 19.78 8.79 -0.27
C GLN A 77 19.43 9.07 1.20
N PRO A 78 18.71 10.15 1.56
CA PRO A 78 18.28 10.36 2.95
C PRO A 78 17.40 9.22 3.47
N PHE A 79 16.49 8.71 2.64
CA PHE A 79 15.64 7.58 2.98
C PHE A 79 16.48 6.30 3.15
N LEU A 80 17.37 5.98 2.21
CA LEU A 80 18.24 4.80 2.29
C LEU A 80 19.15 4.85 3.53
N ASN A 81 19.74 6.01 3.82
CA ASN A 81 20.57 6.21 5.01
C ASN A 81 19.76 5.97 6.29
N GLN A 82 18.51 6.46 6.33
CA GLN A 82 17.63 6.27 7.47
C GLN A 82 17.24 4.80 7.66
N ILE A 83 16.98 4.05 6.57
CA ILE A 83 16.73 2.60 6.64
C ILE A 83 17.98 1.87 7.12
N ASN A 84 19.15 2.18 6.57
CA ASN A 84 20.42 1.56 6.96
C ASN A 84 20.75 1.81 8.44
N SER A 85 20.61 3.05 8.92
CA SER A 85 20.87 3.37 10.33
C SER A 85 19.89 2.68 11.28
N SER A 86 18.64 2.51 10.86
CA SER A 86 17.59 1.93 11.71
C SER A 86 17.65 0.40 11.77
N TYR A 87 18.04 -0.26 10.67
CA TYR A 87 17.86 -1.70 10.52
C TYR A 87 19.13 -2.48 10.18
N SER A 88 20.32 -1.87 10.09
CA SER A 88 21.56 -2.59 9.71
C SER A 88 21.89 -3.81 10.58
N SER A 89 21.45 -3.82 11.84
CA SER A 89 21.60 -4.94 12.78
C SER A 89 20.40 -5.91 12.79
N SER A 90 19.37 -5.67 11.98
CA SER A 90 18.16 -6.47 11.98
C SER A 90 18.37 -7.83 11.28
N PRO A 91 17.69 -8.90 11.72
CA PRO A 91 17.96 -10.27 11.25
C PRO A 91 17.90 -10.45 9.72
N PHE A 92 16.99 -9.74 9.05
CA PHE A 92 16.76 -9.89 7.61
C PHE A 92 17.31 -8.73 6.77
N PHE A 93 18.13 -7.84 7.34
CA PHE A 93 18.63 -6.64 6.66
C PHE A 93 19.30 -6.94 5.32
N LYS A 94 20.21 -7.91 5.29
CA LYS A 94 20.97 -8.27 4.09
C LYS A 94 20.08 -8.78 2.95
N GLU A 95 18.92 -9.34 3.26
CA GLU A 95 17.97 -9.86 2.27
C GLU A 95 17.02 -8.75 1.79
N ILE A 96 16.57 -7.88 2.71
CA ILE A 96 15.51 -6.88 2.43
C ILE A 96 16.07 -5.57 1.89
N PHE A 97 17.22 -5.10 2.36
CA PHE A 97 17.77 -3.81 1.93
C PHE A 97 17.98 -3.72 0.41
N PRO A 98 18.53 -4.76 -0.27
CA PRO A 98 18.65 -4.74 -1.74
C PRO A 98 17.32 -4.60 -2.48
N ILE A 99 16.21 -5.09 -1.91
CA ILE A 99 14.87 -4.94 -2.48
C ILE A 99 14.42 -3.48 -2.40
N ILE A 100 14.70 -2.80 -1.29
CA ILE A 100 14.42 -1.37 -1.12
C ILE A 100 15.26 -0.55 -2.11
N GLU A 101 16.54 -0.87 -2.27
CA GLU A 101 17.43 -0.24 -3.26
C GLU A 101 16.93 -0.45 -4.69
N PHE A 102 16.50 -1.66 -5.03
CA PHE A 102 15.91 -1.97 -6.32
C PHE A 102 14.70 -1.07 -6.62
N VAL A 103 13.79 -0.90 -5.65
CA VAL A 103 12.59 -0.07 -5.83
C VAL A 103 12.94 1.40 -6.11
N VAL A 104 13.90 1.97 -5.38
CA VAL A 104 14.25 3.40 -5.52
C VAL A 104 15.23 3.70 -6.67
N SER A 105 15.94 2.68 -7.17
CA SER A 105 16.86 2.78 -8.29
C SER A 105 16.18 2.82 -9.67
N SER A 106 14.85 2.63 -9.74
CA SER A 106 14.05 2.78 -10.96
C SER A 106 14.41 4.04 -11.77
N SER A 107 14.61 3.92 -13.08
CA SER A 107 14.85 5.07 -13.96
C SER A 107 13.61 5.95 -14.11
N ASP A 108 12.42 5.36 -14.07
CA ASP A 108 11.16 6.09 -14.02
C ASP A 108 10.87 6.53 -12.57
N LYS A 109 10.89 7.85 -12.35
CA LYS A 109 10.67 8.47 -11.04
C LYS A 109 9.21 8.80 -10.75
N ASN A 110 8.27 8.36 -11.58
CA ASN A 110 6.84 8.55 -11.34
C ASN A 110 6.41 7.94 -10.00
N VAL A 111 5.68 8.71 -9.19
CA VAL A 111 5.27 8.30 -7.84
C VAL A 111 4.40 7.05 -7.86
N SER A 112 3.46 6.95 -8.80
CA SER A 112 2.60 5.77 -8.93
C SER A 112 3.40 4.52 -9.25
N ILE A 113 4.38 4.63 -10.16
CA ILE A 113 5.20 3.52 -10.64
C ILE A 113 6.12 3.00 -9.53
N ILE A 114 6.83 3.89 -8.84
CA ILE A 114 7.73 3.50 -7.73
C ILE A 114 6.92 2.91 -6.56
N ASN A 115 5.77 3.50 -6.21
CA ASN A 115 4.95 2.98 -5.12
C ASN A 115 4.35 1.61 -5.46
N LYS A 116 3.86 1.43 -6.70
CA LYS A 116 3.44 0.13 -7.21
C LYS A 116 4.58 -0.89 -7.08
N SER A 117 5.78 -0.55 -7.53
CA SER A 117 6.98 -1.40 -7.43
C SER A 117 7.30 -1.76 -5.98
N SER A 118 7.15 -0.82 -5.04
CA SER A 118 7.36 -1.07 -3.60
C SER A 118 6.41 -2.14 -3.03
N ILE A 119 5.19 -2.19 -3.54
CA ILE A 119 4.17 -3.16 -3.08
C ILE A 119 4.39 -4.50 -3.78
N GLU A 120 4.54 -4.51 -5.10
CA GLU A 120 4.76 -5.73 -5.90
C GLU A 120 6.04 -6.46 -5.49
N SER A 121 7.12 -5.72 -5.17
CA SER A 121 8.39 -6.31 -4.75
C SER A 121 8.27 -7.11 -3.45
N VAL A 122 7.37 -6.72 -2.54
CA VAL A 122 7.10 -7.48 -1.31
C VAL A 122 6.33 -8.76 -1.61
N PHE A 123 5.31 -8.72 -2.48
CA PHE A 123 4.61 -9.93 -2.91
C PHE A 123 5.54 -10.91 -3.66
N LYS A 124 6.43 -10.37 -4.51
CA LYS A 124 7.47 -11.14 -5.19
C LYS A 124 8.44 -11.78 -4.20
N TYR A 125 8.93 -11.02 -3.22
CA TYR A 125 9.81 -11.53 -2.16
C TYR A 125 9.18 -12.68 -1.37
N LEU A 126 7.89 -12.53 -1.04
CA LEU A 126 7.11 -13.53 -0.32
C LEU A 126 6.61 -14.67 -1.23
N GLU A 127 6.95 -14.67 -2.52
CA GLU A 127 6.49 -15.67 -3.51
C GLU A 127 4.96 -15.85 -3.47
N ILE A 128 4.22 -14.76 -3.29
CA ILE A 128 2.76 -14.75 -3.32
C ILE A 128 2.33 -14.21 -4.67
N GLU A 129 1.70 -15.06 -5.49
CA GLU A 129 1.10 -14.63 -6.74
C GLU A 129 -0.06 -13.68 -6.48
N LYS A 130 -0.02 -12.52 -7.14
CA LYS A 130 -1.03 -11.48 -6.98
C LYS A 130 -1.29 -10.77 -8.29
N LYS A 131 -2.58 -10.63 -8.65
CA LYS A 131 -2.98 -9.80 -9.77
C LYS A 131 -3.08 -8.34 -9.33
N PHE A 132 -2.40 -7.48 -10.08
CA PHE A 132 -2.46 -6.04 -9.92
C PHE A 132 -2.97 -5.38 -11.20
N SER A 133 -3.65 -4.25 -11.06
CA SER A 133 -4.06 -3.40 -12.19
C SER A 133 -3.94 -1.93 -11.79
N LYS A 134 -3.92 -1.01 -12.76
CA LYS A 134 -3.99 0.44 -12.49
C LYS A 134 -5.33 0.99 -12.95
N ALA A 135 -5.91 1.87 -12.16
CA ALA A 135 -7.14 2.55 -12.53
C ALA A 135 -6.94 3.49 -13.74
N SER A 136 -5.71 3.93 -14.00
CA SER A 136 -5.32 4.70 -15.19
C SER A 136 -5.36 3.92 -16.50
N ASP A 137 -5.28 2.59 -16.46
CA ASP A 137 -5.37 1.73 -17.65
C ASP A 137 -6.82 1.48 -18.07
N PHE A 138 -7.80 1.82 -17.22
CA PHE A 138 -9.22 1.62 -17.51
C PHE A 138 -9.82 2.85 -18.20
N ASN A 139 -10.53 2.61 -19.32
CA ASN A 139 -11.24 3.65 -20.06
C ASN A 139 -12.59 3.99 -19.38
N ILE A 140 -12.54 4.65 -18.23
CA ILE A 140 -13.74 5.06 -17.47
C ILE A 140 -14.01 6.55 -17.72
N PRO A 141 -15.27 6.94 -18.05
CA PRO A 141 -15.64 8.34 -18.25
C PRO A 141 -15.23 9.27 -17.09
N LYS A 142 -14.67 10.43 -17.44
CA LYS A 142 -14.07 11.39 -16.48
C LYS A 142 -15.09 12.09 -15.58
N ASP A 143 -16.36 12.12 -15.98
CA ASP A 143 -17.47 12.71 -15.24
C ASP A 143 -17.89 11.88 -14.02
N LYS A 144 -17.52 10.59 -13.99
CA LYS A 144 -17.83 9.69 -12.88
C LYS A 144 -16.81 9.81 -11.74
N LYS A 145 -17.29 10.24 -10.58
CA LYS A 145 -16.49 10.49 -9.36
C LYS A 145 -16.95 9.61 -8.19
N GLY A 146 -16.08 9.46 -7.20
CA GLY A 146 -16.39 8.79 -5.93
C GLY A 146 -16.91 7.38 -6.11
N VAL A 147 -18.01 7.05 -5.43
CA VAL A 147 -18.61 5.71 -5.39
C VAL A 147 -19.03 5.20 -6.77
N LYS A 148 -19.55 6.08 -7.65
CA LYS A 148 -19.95 5.67 -9.02
C LYS A 148 -18.79 5.06 -9.79
N ARG A 149 -17.62 5.69 -9.68
CA ARG A 149 -16.39 5.23 -10.33
C ARG A 149 -15.93 3.86 -9.82
N ILE A 150 -16.09 3.60 -8.51
CA ILE A 150 -15.79 2.30 -7.91
C ILE A 150 -16.71 1.22 -8.47
N ILE A 151 -18.02 1.51 -8.58
CA ILE A 151 -19.00 0.59 -9.16
C ILE A 151 -18.68 0.28 -10.62
N ASP A 152 -18.29 1.26 -11.42
CA ASP A 152 -17.92 1.01 -12.83
C ASP A 152 -16.67 0.15 -12.95
N ILE A 153 -15.65 0.35 -12.10
CA ILE A 153 -14.48 -0.53 -12.07
C ILE A 153 -14.92 -1.96 -11.72
N CYS A 154 -15.85 -2.13 -10.78
CA CYS A 154 -16.40 -3.44 -10.45
C CYS A 154 -17.09 -4.08 -11.67
N HIS A 155 -17.96 -3.35 -12.37
CA HIS A 155 -18.66 -3.87 -13.54
C HIS A 155 -17.72 -4.17 -14.71
N LEU A 156 -16.77 -3.29 -15.00
CA LEU A 156 -15.75 -3.49 -16.04
C LEU A 156 -14.97 -4.79 -15.82
N LEU A 157 -14.65 -5.07 -14.56
CA LEU A 157 -13.90 -6.25 -14.17
C LEU A 157 -14.79 -7.45 -13.84
N GLN A 158 -16.12 -7.34 -13.94
CA GLN A 158 -17.07 -8.38 -13.52
C GLN A 158 -16.86 -8.82 -12.05
N ALA A 159 -16.45 -7.87 -11.20
CA ALA A 159 -16.31 -8.09 -9.77
C ALA A 159 -17.68 -8.10 -9.09
N ASN A 160 -17.91 -9.10 -8.24
CA ASN A 160 -19.13 -9.25 -7.44
C ASN A 160 -18.91 -8.91 -5.96
N THR A 161 -17.66 -8.66 -5.56
CA THR A 161 -17.31 -8.20 -4.21
C THR A 161 -16.27 -7.09 -4.28
N TYR A 162 -16.57 -5.96 -3.65
CA TYR A 162 -15.63 -4.87 -3.41
C TYR A 162 -15.22 -4.89 -1.93
N ILE A 163 -13.92 -4.96 -1.66
CA ILE A 163 -13.36 -4.89 -0.31
C ILE A 163 -12.63 -3.57 -0.16
N ASN A 164 -12.95 -2.82 0.88
CA ASN A 164 -12.25 -1.59 1.23
C ASN A 164 -11.65 -1.68 2.64
N ALA A 165 -10.69 -0.81 2.97
CA ALA A 165 -10.23 -0.66 4.35
C ALA A 165 -11.36 -0.15 5.26
N ILE A 166 -11.35 -0.57 6.53
CA ILE A 166 -12.39 -0.23 7.52
C ILE A 166 -12.60 1.28 7.69
N GLY A 167 -11.54 2.08 7.56
CA GLY A 167 -11.62 3.55 7.62
C GLY A 167 -12.49 4.18 6.52
N GLY A 168 -12.77 3.44 5.44
CA GLY A 168 -13.66 3.88 4.36
C GLY A 168 -15.14 3.58 4.62
N LYS A 169 -15.52 2.91 5.72
CA LYS A 169 -16.90 2.43 5.95
C LYS A 169 -17.96 3.51 5.85
N ALA A 170 -17.70 4.68 6.44
CA ALA A 170 -18.62 5.82 6.41
C ALA A 170 -18.81 6.44 5.01
N LEU A 171 -17.96 6.08 4.03
CA LEU A 171 -18.02 6.64 2.67
C LEU A 171 -18.99 5.90 1.74
N TYR A 172 -19.52 4.74 2.17
CA TYR A 172 -20.30 3.87 1.29
C TYR A 172 -21.60 3.41 1.94
N ASP A 173 -22.65 3.41 1.12
CA ASP A 173 -23.95 2.83 1.43
C ASP A 173 -24.01 1.39 0.93
N LYS A 174 -24.26 0.42 1.83
CA LYS A 174 -24.36 -1.01 1.48
C LYS A 174 -25.50 -1.27 0.49
N GLU A 175 -26.61 -0.55 0.58
CA GLU A 175 -27.76 -0.73 -0.32
C GLU A 175 -27.43 -0.31 -1.76
N LEU A 176 -26.66 0.76 -1.92
CA LEU A 176 -26.23 1.25 -3.24
C LEU A 176 -25.43 0.17 -4.00
N PHE A 177 -24.52 -0.53 -3.32
CA PHE A 177 -23.76 -1.63 -3.91
C PHE A 177 -24.64 -2.85 -4.20
N SER A 178 -25.53 -3.20 -3.26
CA SER A 178 -26.44 -4.34 -3.42
C SER A 178 -27.36 -4.17 -4.64
N LYS A 179 -27.92 -2.97 -4.86
CA LYS A 179 -28.71 -2.62 -6.06
C LYS A 179 -27.93 -2.74 -7.38
N LYS A 180 -26.60 -2.87 -7.31
CA LYS A 180 -25.70 -3.05 -8.46
C LYS A 180 -25.10 -4.46 -8.53
N ASN A 181 -25.63 -5.41 -7.76
CA ASN A 181 -25.16 -6.79 -7.65
C ASN A 181 -23.70 -6.91 -7.17
N ILE A 182 -23.26 -5.97 -6.33
CA ILE A 182 -21.93 -5.97 -5.74
C ILE A 182 -22.07 -6.08 -4.21
N LYS A 183 -21.37 -7.03 -3.61
CA LYS A 183 -21.21 -7.08 -2.15
C LYS A 183 -20.09 -6.14 -1.74
N ILE A 184 -20.36 -5.18 -0.87
CA ILE A 184 -19.30 -4.41 -0.22
C ILE A 184 -18.92 -5.06 1.10
N LYS A 185 -17.61 -5.16 1.36
CA LYS A 185 -17.03 -5.60 2.63
C LYS A 185 -15.96 -4.63 3.10
N PHE A 186 -15.66 -4.67 4.39
CA PHE A 186 -14.63 -3.84 5.00
C PHE A 186 -13.60 -4.69 5.73
N LEU A 187 -12.33 -4.51 5.38
CA LEU A 187 -11.22 -5.15 6.08
C LEU A 187 -10.86 -4.34 7.32
N ASN A 188 -11.06 -4.94 8.48
CA ASN A 188 -10.45 -4.53 9.73
C ASN A 188 -9.08 -5.22 9.86
N PRO A 189 -7.96 -4.49 9.82
CA PRO A 189 -6.64 -5.09 9.81
C PRO A 189 -6.29 -5.71 11.18
N ASP A 190 -5.55 -6.81 11.15
CA ASP A 190 -4.91 -7.39 12.34
C ASP A 190 -3.44 -6.97 12.37
N LEU A 191 -2.99 -6.41 13.49
CA LEU A 191 -1.61 -5.92 13.67
C LEU A 191 -0.95 -6.71 14.81
N PRO A 192 -0.62 -8.00 14.59
CA PRO A 192 -0.13 -8.87 15.65
C PRO A 192 1.24 -8.43 16.13
N PHE A 193 1.56 -8.79 17.37
CA PHE A 193 2.87 -8.58 17.95
C PHE A 193 3.97 -9.34 17.19
N TYR A 194 5.14 -8.73 17.07
CA TYR A 194 6.40 -9.34 16.67
C TYR A 194 7.57 -8.64 17.34
N SER A 195 8.72 -9.31 17.41
CA SER A 195 9.92 -8.70 17.99
C SER A 195 10.44 -7.58 17.09
N GLN A 196 10.62 -6.39 17.66
CA GLN A 196 11.13 -5.19 16.97
C GLN A 196 12.57 -4.85 17.41
N ASN A 197 13.26 -5.76 18.12
CA ASN A 197 14.50 -5.44 18.85
C ASN A 197 14.37 -4.16 19.71
N ASN A 198 13.16 -3.93 20.21
CA ASN A 198 12.74 -2.80 21.02
C ASN A 198 11.98 -3.33 22.24
N ASN A 199 12.06 -2.61 23.36
CA ASN A 199 11.38 -2.95 24.59
C ASN A 199 9.86 -2.72 24.52
N ILE A 200 9.41 -1.81 23.64
CA ILE A 200 8.00 -1.46 23.47
C ILE A 200 7.57 -1.75 22.03
N PHE A 201 6.55 -2.59 21.86
CA PHE A 201 5.98 -2.86 20.55
C PHE A 201 5.23 -1.66 20.00
N ILE A 202 5.52 -1.29 18.75
CA ILE A 202 4.87 -0.19 18.03
C ILE A 202 4.12 -0.78 16.81
N PRO A 203 2.79 -0.90 16.87
CA PRO A 203 2.01 -1.42 15.74
C PRO A 203 1.89 -0.38 14.61
N GLY A 204 1.59 -0.86 13.40
CA GLY A 204 1.19 0.02 12.29
C GLY A 204 2.33 0.79 11.62
N LEU A 205 3.59 0.39 11.85
CA LEU A 205 4.74 0.86 11.07
C LEU A 205 4.64 0.39 9.61
N SER A 206 5.46 0.98 8.75
CA SER A 206 5.71 0.49 7.39
C SER A 206 6.05 -1.01 7.41
N ILE A 207 5.63 -1.73 6.38
CA ILE A 207 5.96 -3.15 6.20
C ILE A 207 7.47 -3.42 6.25
N ILE A 208 8.31 -2.41 5.99
CA ILE A 208 9.76 -2.51 6.11
C ILE A 208 10.15 -3.03 7.50
N ASP A 209 9.51 -2.55 8.57
CA ASP A 209 9.83 -2.99 9.93
C ASP A 209 9.56 -4.50 10.13
N ILE A 210 8.43 -4.98 9.61
CA ILE A 210 8.09 -6.42 9.61
C ILE A 210 9.09 -7.21 8.78
N LEU A 211 9.41 -6.74 7.57
CA LEU A 211 10.36 -7.41 6.67
C LEU A 211 11.75 -7.54 7.30
N MET A 212 12.20 -6.54 8.05
CA MET A 212 13.51 -6.54 8.69
C MET A 212 13.60 -7.50 9.88
N ASN A 213 12.46 -7.83 10.52
CA ASN A 213 12.41 -8.53 11.80
C ASN A 213 11.75 -9.92 11.76
N CYS A 214 11.02 -10.25 10.70
CA CYS A 214 10.26 -11.51 10.60
C CYS A 214 10.67 -12.33 9.39
N ASP A 215 10.65 -13.66 9.54
CA ASP A 215 10.85 -14.58 8.42
C ASP A 215 9.64 -14.58 7.45
N LYS A 216 9.85 -15.05 6.22
CA LYS A 216 8.81 -15.11 5.18
C LYS A 216 7.53 -15.84 5.63
N ASN A 217 7.63 -16.93 6.39
CA ASN A 217 6.46 -17.71 6.81
C ASN A 217 5.62 -16.96 7.84
N THR A 218 6.28 -16.29 8.78
CA THR A 218 5.63 -15.38 9.74
C THR A 218 4.91 -14.25 9.01
N ILE A 219 5.57 -13.61 8.04
CA ILE A 219 4.99 -12.52 7.25
C ILE A 219 3.77 -13.02 6.45
N ARG A 220 3.88 -14.16 5.75
CA ARG A 220 2.77 -14.77 5.00
C ARG A 220 1.53 -15.01 5.87
N LYS A 221 1.72 -15.46 7.12
CA LYS A 221 0.63 -15.63 8.10
C LYS A 221 0.00 -14.28 8.46
N MET A 222 0.81 -13.26 8.75
CA MET A 222 0.33 -11.91 9.06
C MET A 222 -0.47 -11.28 7.91
N LEU A 223 -0.05 -11.50 6.66
CA LEU A 223 -0.76 -11.01 5.46
C LEU A 223 -2.15 -11.64 5.29
N SER A 224 -2.35 -12.85 5.83
CA SER A 224 -3.63 -13.56 5.81
C SER A 224 -4.53 -13.21 7.01
N GLY A 225 -4.07 -12.30 7.88
CA GLY A 225 -4.82 -11.79 9.02
C GLY A 225 -5.89 -10.77 8.65
N GLY A 226 -6.52 -10.22 9.68
CA GLY A 226 -7.62 -9.26 9.57
C GLY A 226 -8.98 -9.94 9.36
N THR A 227 -10.05 -9.19 9.61
CA THR A 227 -11.43 -9.69 9.51
C THR A 227 -12.23 -8.87 8.49
N LEU A 228 -13.10 -9.54 7.75
CA LEU A 228 -14.01 -8.89 6.79
C LEU A 228 -15.41 -8.75 7.39
N GLU A 229 -15.87 -7.51 7.54
CA GLU A 229 -17.25 -7.14 7.88
C GLU A 229 -18.12 -6.90 6.64
#